data_AF-A0A0M1VVA5-F1
#
_entry.id   AF-A0A0M1VVA5-F1
#
_cell.length_a   1.000
_cell.length_b   1.000
_cell.length_c   1.000
_cell.angle_alpha   90.00
_cell.angle_beta   90.00
_cell.angle_gamma   90.00
#
_symmetry.space_group_name_H-M   'P 1'
#
loop_
_entity.id
_entity.type
_entity.pdbx_description
1 polymer ?
#
loop_
_entity_poly.entity_id
_entity_poly.type
_entity_poly.pdbx_seq_one_letter_code
_entity_poly.pdbx_strand_id
1 'polypeptide(L)'
;MKKILFGIIMLIALVGCGKNYKTYTPEEKYNMIVKLQEIEKKSDLTKEEEEFKKEMRDLLTTLKIESQKDNDAKKEFDEWKDAVVRYQKEEIEKLKEKAREEAEKAKFKVSF
;
A
#
# COMPACT_ATOMS: atom_id res chain seq x y z
N MET A 1 -13.58 -0.09 -21.90
CA MET A 1 -13.71 1.26 -21.30
C MET A 1 -13.40 1.20 -19.82
N LYS A 2 -12.29 1.80 -19.41
CA LYS A 2 -12.10 2.58 -18.16
C LYS A 2 -10.65 3.08 -18.20
N LYS A 3 -10.43 4.13 -19.00
CA LYS A 3 -9.33 5.06 -18.80
C LYS A 3 -9.68 5.82 -17.52
N ILE A 4 -9.29 5.30 -16.37
CA ILE A 4 -9.61 5.93 -15.09
C ILE A 4 -8.33 5.99 -14.26
N LEU A 5 -7.86 7.24 -14.09
CA LEU A 5 -7.06 7.74 -12.97
C LEU A 5 -5.54 7.51 -12.94
N PHE A 6 -4.83 7.74 -14.04
CA PHE A 6 -3.44 8.23 -13.93
C PHE A 6 -3.33 9.77 -13.84
N GLY A 7 -4.47 10.48 -13.92
CA GLY A 7 -4.52 11.94 -14.06
C GLY A 7 -4.83 12.75 -12.79
N ILE A 8 -4.91 12.13 -11.61
CA ILE A 8 -5.15 12.87 -10.35
C ILE A 8 -4.23 12.30 -9.25
N ILE A 9 -2.93 12.27 -9.51
CA ILE A 9 -2.00 12.55 -8.40
C ILE A 9 -1.74 14.03 -8.55
N MET A 10 -2.67 14.83 -8.05
CA MET A 10 -2.44 16.24 -7.81
C MET A 10 -1.38 16.26 -6.71
N LEU A 11 -0.11 16.19 -7.15
CA LEU A 11 1.09 16.43 -6.36
C LEU A 11 0.92 17.82 -5.76
N ILE A 12 0.26 17.90 -4.61
CA ILE A 12 0.35 19.06 -3.74
C ILE A 12 1.78 19.01 -3.23
N ALA A 13 2.66 19.59 -4.03
CA ALA A 13 3.93 20.12 -3.61
C ALA A 13 3.63 21.26 -2.63
N LEU A 14 3.10 20.94 -1.45
CA LEU A 14 3.43 21.69 -0.27
C LEU A 14 4.89 21.39 -0.04
N VAL A 15 5.72 22.17 -0.72
CA VAL A 15 7.07 22.54 -0.34
C VAL A 15 6.96 23.20 1.03
N GLY A 16 6.58 22.40 2.04
CA GLY A 16 6.52 22.79 3.43
C GLY A 16 7.93 22.64 3.98
N CYS A 17 8.62 23.77 4.11
CA CYS A 17 9.87 23.93 4.85
C CYS A 17 10.88 22.76 4.70
N GLY A 18 11.58 22.67 3.56
CA GLY A 18 12.88 21.98 3.48
C GLY A 18 12.92 20.49 3.85
N LYS A 19 11.79 19.79 3.84
CA LYS A 19 11.75 18.35 4.15
C LYS A 19 12.11 17.52 2.93
N ASN A 20 12.90 16.47 3.15
CA ASN A 20 13.45 15.61 2.10
C ASN A 20 12.52 14.45 1.69
N TYR A 21 11.22 14.49 2.04
CA TYR A 21 10.27 13.41 1.74
C TYR A 21 8.93 13.95 1.24
N LYS A 22 8.28 13.16 0.37
CA LYS A 22 6.92 13.44 -0.13
C LYS A 22 5.88 13.05 0.93
N THR A 23 4.78 13.79 0.98
CA THR A 23 3.62 13.48 1.82
C THR A 23 2.44 13.10 0.94
N TYR A 24 1.56 12.28 1.48
CA TYR A 24 0.40 11.72 0.77
C TYR A 24 -0.83 11.71 1.67
N THR A 25 -2.02 11.72 1.09
CA THR A 25 -3.24 11.48 1.87
C THR A 25 -3.29 10.02 2.38
N PRO A 26 -4.03 9.72 3.45
CA PRO A 26 -4.16 8.36 3.97
C PRO A 26 -4.64 7.34 2.92
N GLU A 27 -5.51 7.76 2.01
CA GLU A 27 -6.04 6.89 0.96
C GLU A 27 -5.03 6.67 -0.18
N GLU A 28 -4.24 7.69 -0.54
CA GLU A 28 -3.13 7.50 -1.47
C GLU A 28 -2.08 6.55 -0.91
N LYS A 29 -1.72 6.69 0.37
CA LYS A 29 -0.81 5.76 1.07
C LYS A 29 -1.32 4.32 0.96
N TYR A 30 -2.59 4.10 1.29
CA TYR A 30 -3.22 2.78 1.19
C TYR A 30 -3.19 2.21 -0.24
N ASN A 31 -3.59 3.00 -1.24
CA ASN A 31 -3.59 2.56 -2.64
C ASN A 31 -2.17 2.23 -3.16
N MET A 32 -1.16 2.97 -2.71
CA MET A 32 0.24 2.68 -3.04
C MET A 32 0.72 1.38 -2.39
N ILE A 33 0.30 1.07 -1.16
CA ILE A 33 0.58 -0.22 -0.51
C ILE A 33 -0.11 -1.36 -1.27
N VAL A 34 -1.38 -1.21 -1.67
CA VAL A 34 -2.09 -2.20 -2.49
C VAL A 34 -1.32 -2.47 -3.78
N LYS A 35 -0.97 -1.42 -4.53
CA LYS A 35 -0.20 -1.54 -5.77
C LYS A 35 1.16 -2.21 -5.55
N LEU A 36 1.88 -1.84 -4.48
CA LEU A 36 3.16 -2.46 -4.15
C LEU A 36 3.01 -3.96 -3.91
N GLN A 37 1.97 -4.36 -3.18
CA GLN A 37 1.70 -5.77 -2.87
C GLN A 37 1.24 -6.56 -4.10
N GLU A 38 0.48 -5.94 -5.01
CA GLU A 38 0.14 -6.54 -6.30
C GLU A 38 1.38 -6.77 -7.17
N ILE A 39 2.30 -5.80 -7.20
CA ILE A 39 3.59 -5.92 -7.89
C ILE A 39 4.44 -7.04 -7.27
N GLU A 40 4.50 -7.14 -5.94
CA GLU A 40 5.27 -8.19 -5.25
C GLU A 40 4.74 -9.61 -5.49
N LYS A 41 3.47 -9.75 -5.88
CA LYS A 41 2.87 -11.05 -6.26
C LYS A 41 3.21 -11.48 -7.69
N LYS A 42 3.76 -10.60 -8.54
CA LYS A 42 4.09 -10.90 -9.94
C LYS A 42 5.45 -11.59 -10.07
N SER A 43 5.56 -12.49 -11.04
CA SER A 43 6.83 -13.13 -11.41
C SER A 43 7.74 -12.20 -12.21
N ASP A 44 7.14 -11.44 -13.13
CA ASP A 44 7.83 -10.57 -14.07
C ASP A 44 7.32 -9.14 -13.92
N LEU A 45 8.25 -8.21 -13.79
CA LEU A 45 7.95 -6.80 -13.60
C LEU A 45 8.26 -6.01 -14.87
N THR A 46 7.38 -5.07 -15.18
CA THR A 46 7.70 -4.01 -16.13
C THR A 46 8.69 -3.03 -15.52
N LYS A 47 9.41 -2.29 -16.36
CA LYS A 47 10.33 -1.24 -15.91
C LYS A 47 9.65 -0.21 -14.98
N GLU A 48 8.40 0.18 -15.28
CA GLU A 48 7.63 1.11 -14.47
C GLU A 48 7.32 0.56 -13.06
N GLU A 49 7.12 -0.75 -12.94
CA GLU A 49 6.84 -1.40 -11.66
C GLU A 49 8.11 -1.56 -10.81
N GLU A 50 9.26 -1.83 -11.45
CA GLU A 50 10.56 -1.80 -10.79
C GLU A 50 10.89 -0.40 -10.28
N GLU A 51 10.67 0.63 -11.09
CA GLU A 51 10.84 2.04 -10.72
C GLU A 51 9.92 2.42 -9.56
N PHE A 52 8.64 2.08 -9.63
CA PHE A 52 7.69 2.31 -8.53
C PHE A 52 8.12 1.61 -7.24
N LYS A 53 8.55 0.34 -7.32
CA LYS A 53 9.02 -0.42 -6.15
C LYS A 53 10.27 0.23 -5.54
N LYS A 54 11.17 0.76 -6.37
CA LYS A 54 12.35 1.50 -5.92
C LYS A 54 11.95 2.81 -5.24
N GLU A 55 11.08 3.60 -5.85
CA GLU A 55 10.58 4.85 -5.26
C GLU A 55 9.93 4.63 -3.90
N MET A 56 9.10 3.58 -3.77
CA MET A 56 8.48 3.20 -2.51
C MET A 56 9.52 2.83 -1.43
N ARG A 57 10.53 2.04 -1.80
CA ARG A 57 11.61 1.68 -0.87
C ARG A 57 12.38 2.92 -0.41
N ASP A 58 12.74 3.79 -1.33
CA ASP A 58 13.53 4.98 -1.04
C ASP A 58 12.74 5.96 -0.16
N LEU A 59 11.45 6.16 -0.45
CA LEU A 59 10.53 6.97 0.36
C LEU A 59 10.42 6.43 1.79
N LEU A 60 10.08 5.14 1.96
CA LEU A 60 9.87 4.55 3.28
C LEU A 60 11.18 4.48 4.08
N THR A 61 12.31 4.28 3.41
CA THR A 61 13.64 4.32 4.05
C THR A 61 13.98 5.73 4.53
N THR A 62 13.74 6.74 3.69
CA THR A 62 13.94 8.14 4.05
C THR A 62 13.07 8.53 5.23
N LEU A 63 11.76 8.22 5.19
CA LEU A 63 10.83 8.48 6.29
C LEU A 63 11.26 7.79 7.58
N LYS A 64 11.73 6.53 7.50
CA LYS A 64 12.25 5.83 8.68
C LYS A 64 13.45 6.56 9.30
N ILE A 65 14.37 7.09 8.50
CA ILE A 65 15.53 7.83 8.99
C ILE A 65 15.10 9.18 9.57
N GLU A 66 14.29 9.94 8.85
CA GLU A 66 13.84 11.28 9.27
C GLU A 66 12.92 11.22 10.49
N SER A 67 12.12 10.16 10.65
CA SER A 67 11.25 9.95 11.82
C SER A 67 12.00 9.84 13.15
N GLN A 68 13.31 9.58 13.12
CA GLN A 68 14.14 9.55 14.33
C GLN A 68 14.52 10.95 14.82
N LYS A 69 14.34 11.98 13.97
CA LYS A 69 14.84 13.33 14.19
C LYS A 69 13.73 14.38 14.13
N ASP A 70 12.67 14.12 13.38
CA ASP A 70 11.58 15.06 13.09
C ASP A 70 10.22 14.45 13.43
N ASN A 71 9.43 15.15 14.25
CA ASN A 71 8.12 14.66 14.71
C ASN A 71 7.10 14.56 13.58
N ASP A 72 7.17 15.45 12.60
CA ASP A 72 6.27 15.40 11.45
C ASP A 72 6.63 14.23 10.52
N ALA A 73 7.93 13.93 10.36
CA ALA A 73 8.39 12.75 9.63
C ALA A 73 7.97 11.48 10.33
N LYS A 74 8.00 11.49 11.67
CA LYS A 74 7.48 10.41 12.49
C LYS A 74 5.98 10.22 12.28
N LYS A 75 5.21 11.30 12.26
CA LYS A 75 3.78 11.25 11.98
C LYS A 75 3.51 10.66 10.59
N GLU A 76 4.18 11.17 9.55
CA GLU A 76 4.05 10.66 8.18
C GLU A 76 4.43 9.17 8.09
N PHE A 77 5.52 8.75 8.75
CA PHE A 77 5.95 7.35 8.81
C PHE A 77 4.94 6.44 9.54
N ASP A 78 4.36 6.92 10.64
CA ASP A 78 3.33 6.18 11.37
C ASP A 78 2.04 6.05 10.53
N GLU A 79 1.66 7.08 9.76
CA GLU A 79 0.54 6.99 8.81
C GLU A 79 0.79 5.94 7.69
N TRP A 80 2.03 5.82 7.21
CA TRP A 80 2.41 4.76 6.26
C TRP A 80 2.31 3.37 6.88
N LYS A 81 2.70 3.21 8.16
CA LYS A 81 2.53 1.95 8.89
C LYS A 81 1.07 1.59 9.07
N ASP A 82 0.21 2.57 9.37
CA ASP A 82 -1.23 2.36 9.51
C ASP A 82 -1.85 1.88 8.18
N ALA A 83 -1.41 2.43 7.05
CA ALA A 83 -1.82 1.95 5.72
C ALA A 83 -1.44 0.48 5.48
N VAL A 84 -0.22 0.06 5.88
CA VAL A 84 0.22 -1.34 5.82
C VAL A 84 -0.64 -2.24 6.71
N VAL A 85 -0.89 -1.82 7.96
CA VAL A 85 -1.72 -2.58 8.90
C VAL A 85 -3.15 -2.73 8.38
N ARG A 86 -3.72 -1.68 7.79
CA ARG A 86 -5.05 -1.73 7.16
C ARG A 86 -5.09 -2.77 6.04
N TYR A 87 -4.13 -2.74 5.11
CA TYR A 87 -4.04 -3.72 4.03
C TYR A 87 -3.93 -5.16 4.57
N GLN A 88 -3.07 -5.40 5.55
CA GLN A 88 -2.89 -6.74 6.14
C GLN A 88 -4.18 -7.26 6.79
N LYS A 89 -4.90 -6.40 7.53
CA LYS A 89 -6.19 -6.77 8.13
C LYS A 89 -7.20 -7.18 7.06
N GLU A 90 -7.33 -6.38 6.00
CA GLU A 90 -8.27 -6.66 4.92
C GLU A 90 -7.93 -7.96 4.18
N GLU A 91 -6.65 -8.24 3.91
CA GLU A 91 -6.24 -9.51 3.28
C GLU A 91 -6.50 -10.72 4.21
N ILE A 92 -6.27 -10.59 5.52
CA ILE A 92 -6.58 -11.65 6.48
C ILE A 92 -8.09 -11.95 6.51
N GLU A 93 -8.94 -10.93 6.50
CA GLU A 93 -10.39 -11.13 6.48
C GLU A 93 -10.85 -11.79 5.17
N LYS A 94 -10.32 -11.38 4.01
CA LYS A 94 -10.61 -12.07 2.73
C LYS A 94 -10.21 -13.54 2.76
N LEU A 95 -9.06 -13.88 3.35
CA LEU A 95 -8.62 -15.28 3.48
C LEU A 95 -9.54 -16.08 4.41
N LYS A 96 -10.00 -15.50 5.51
CA LYS A 96 -10.97 -16.15 6.41
C LYS A 96 -12.31 -16.41 5.73
N GLU A 97 -12.83 -15.43 4.97
CA GLU A 97 -14.07 -15.57 4.22
C GLU A 97 -13.96 -16.67 3.18
N LYS A 98 -12.89 -16.67 2.38
CA LYS A 98 -12.62 -17.72 1.39
C LYS A 98 -12.55 -19.12 2.01
N ALA A 99 -11.86 -19.25 3.15
CA ALA A 99 -11.78 -20.52 3.86
C ALA A 99 -13.15 -20.99 4.39
N ARG A 100 -14.01 -20.07 4.84
CA ARG A 100 -15.39 -20.40 5.26
C ARG A 100 -16.23 -20.88 4.09
N GLU A 101 -16.21 -20.17 2.96
CA GLU A 101 -16.94 -20.59 1.75
C GLU A 101 -16.49 -21.96 1.24
N GLU A 102 -15.18 -22.23 1.24
CA GLU A 102 -14.63 -23.52 0.83
C GLU A 102 -15.07 -24.65 1.79
N ALA A 103 -15.11 -24.39 3.10
CA ALA A 103 -15.61 -25.34 4.09
C ALA A 103 -17.12 -25.62 3.93
N GLU A 104 -17.93 -24.61 3.62
CA GLU A 104 -19.36 -24.79 3.34
C GLU A 104 -19.59 -25.60 2.07
N LYS A 105 -18.87 -25.28 0.98
CA LYS A 105 -18.89 -26.06 -0.27
C LYS A 105 -18.47 -27.51 -0.05
N ALA A 106 -17.45 -27.76 0.79
CA ALA A 106 -16.99 -29.09 1.12
C ALA A 106 -18.05 -29.88 1.93
N LYS A 107 -18.67 -29.27 2.94
CA LYS A 107 -19.75 -29.90 3.71
C LYS A 107 -20.94 -30.31 2.84
N PHE A 108 -21.34 -29.43 1.91
CA PHE A 108 -22.44 -29.72 0.97
C PHE A 108 -22.13 -30.89 0.03
N LYS A 109 -20.87 -31.04 -0.42
CA LYS A 109 -20.44 -32.14 -1.29
C LYS A 109 -20.39 -33.51 -0.60
N VAL A 110 -20.21 -33.55 0.73
CA VAL A 110 -20.14 -34.81 1.49
C VAL A 110 -21.53 -35.31 1.91
N SER A 111 -22.55 -34.44 1.88
CA SER A 111 -23.94 -34.77 2.24
C SER A 111 -24.81 -35.30 1.08
N PHE A 112 -24.22 -35.55 -0.10
CA PHE A 112 -24.85 -36.13 -1.28
C PHE A 112 -24.24 -37.50 -1.60
#